data_AF-A0A7C3P9V7-F1
#
_entry.id   AF-A0A7C3P9V7-F1
#
_cell.length_a   1.000
_cell.length_b   1.000
_cell.length_c   1.000
_cell.angle_alpha   90.00
_cell.angle_beta   90.00
_cell.angle_gamma   90.00
#
_symmetry.space_group_name_H-M   'P 1'
#
loop_
_entity.id
_entity.type
_entity.pdbx_description
1 polymer ?
#
loop_
_entity_poly.entity_id
_entity_poly.type
_entity_poly.pdbx_seq_one_letter_code
_entity_poly.pdbx_strand_id
1 'polypeptide(L)' 'MGNRLHVIRLFDTYGGLLTARQQRLMRLYYHDDLSLAEIAARGRVSRQAVYDGLRRAIEELTRLERHLGLVRQQAPGALG' A
#
# COMPACT_ATOMS: atom_id res chain seq x y z
N MET A 1 -8.37 1.17 7.93
CA MET A 1 -7.79 1.15 6.56
C MET A 1 -8.02 2.53 5.98
N GLY A 2 -6.97 3.25 5.60
CA GLY A 2 -7.08 4.62 5.07
C GLY A 2 -7.85 4.68 3.74
N ASN A 3 -8.06 5.88 3.21
CA ASN A 3 -8.71 6.07 1.91
C ASN A 3 -7.97 5.26 0.82
N ARG A 4 -8.69 4.36 0.14
CA ARG A 4 -8.12 3.43 -0.87
C ARG A 4 -7.36 4.15 -1.98
N LEU A 5 -7.91 5.25 -2.50
CA LEU A 5 -7.28 6.03 -3.57
C LEU A 5 -5.99 6.70 -3.09
N HIS A 6 -5.93 7.11 -1.82
CA HIS A 6 -4.72 7.67 -1.24
C HIS A 6 -3.62 6.61 -1.15
N VAL A 7 -3.95 5.40 -0.70
CA VAL A 7 -2.97 4.30 -0.60
C VAL A 7 -2.45 3.87 -1.98
N ILE A 8 -3.31 3.83 -3.00
CA ILE A 8 -2.89 3.54 -4.37
C ILE A 8 -1.86 4.56 -4.86
N ARG A 9 -2.12 5.88 -4.70
CA ARG A 9 -1.15 6.91 -5.09
C ARG A 9 0.19 6.80 -4.37
N LEU A 10 0.16 6.51 -3.06
CA LEU A 10 1.37 6.25 -2.30
C LEU A 10 2.12 5.02 -2.85
N PHE A 11 1.39 3.96 -3.18
CA PHE A 11 1.98 2.73 -3.73
C PHE A 11 2.55 2.93 -5.14
N ASP A 12 1.89 3.70 -6.01
CA ASP A 12 2.41 4.02 -7.34
C ASP A 12 3.72 4.83 -7.25
N THR A 13 3.85 5.67 -6.22
CA THR A 13 5.02 6.54 -6.02
C THR A 13 6.17 5.83 -5.30
N TYR A 14 5.86 5.08 -4.24
CA TYR A 14 6.85 4.51 -3.32
C TYR A 14 6.89 2.98 -3.32
N GLY A 15 6.04 2.30 -4.08
CA GLY A 15 5.90 0.85 -4.07
C GLY A 15 7.20 0.12 -4.40
N GLY A 16 8.07 0.71 -5.20
CA GLY A 16 9.41 0.18 -5.50
C GLY A 16 10.34 0.09 -4.28
N LEU A 17 10.08 0.86 -3.22
CA LEU A 17 10.87 0.87 -1.98
C LEU A 17 10.38 -0.17 -0.95
N LEU A 18 9.23 -0.80 -1.20
CA LEU A 18 8.72 -1.88 -0.36
C LEU A 18 9.42 -3.20 -0.67
N THR A 19 9.44 -4.12 0.28
CA THR A 19 9.91 -5.49 0.04
C THR A 19 9.04 -6.20 -1.00
N ALA A 20 9.60 -7.18 -1.71
CA ALA A 20 8.86 -7.94 -2.72
C ALA A 20 7.59 -8.62 -2.16
N ARG A 21 7.60 -9.03 -0.88
CA ARG A 21 6.42 -9.58 -0.19
C ARG A 21 5.33 -8.52 0.01
N GLN A 22 5.70 -7.34 0.51
CA GLN A 22 4.75 -6.23 0.69
C GLN A 22 4.17 -5.77 -0.64
N GLN A 23 5.00 -5.61 -1.68
CA GLN A 23 4.54 -5.25 -3.01
C GLN A 23 3.52 -6.24 -3.58
N ARG A 24 3.78 -7.55 -3.43
CA ARG A 24 2.83 -8.59 -3.85
C ARG A 24 1.50 -8.49 -3.12
N LEU A 25 1.52 -8.32 -1.79
CA LEU A 25 0.29 -8.16 -1.00
C LEU A 25 -0.49 -6.92 -1.43
N MET A 26 0.20 -5.79 -1.62
CA MET A 26 -0.41 -4.53 -2.06
C MET A 26 -1.03 -4.68 -3.46
N ARG A 27 -0.35 -5.32 -4.41
CA ARG A 27 -0.90 -5.60 -5.75
C ARG A 27 -2.15 -6.46 -5.69
N LEU A 28 -2.08 -7.61 -5.01
CA LEU A 28 -3.21 -8.52 -4.90
C LEU A 28 -4.45 -7.85 -4.29
N TYR A 29 -4.26 -6.98 -3.30
CA TYR A 29 -5.37 -6.31 -2.62
C TYR A 29 -5.87 -5.06 -3.34
N TYR A 30 -4.97 -4.16 -3.76
CA TYR A 30 -5.34 -2.86 -4.30
C TYR A 30 -5.55 -2.84 -5.81
N HIS A 31 -4.86 -3.70 -6.58
CA HIS A 31 -4.97 -3.77 -8.05
C HIS A 31 -5.79 -4.97 -8.53
N ASP A 32 -5.60 -6.14 -7.94
CA ASP A 32 -6.31 -7.37 -8.37
C ASP A 32 -7.66 -7.57 -7.67
N ASP A 33 -8.06 -6.61 -6.81
CA ASP A 33 -9.32 -6.62 -6.05
C ASP A 33 -9.59 -7.88 -5.21
N LEU A 34 -8.54 -8.62 -4.84
CA LEU A 34 -8.69 -9.81 -4.01
C LEU A 34 -8.99 -9.43 -2.56
N SER A 35 -9.94 -10.14 -1.97
CA SER A 35 -10.22 -10.06 -0.54
C SER A 35 -9.09 -10.63 0.31
N LEU A 36 -9.05 -10.26 1.60
CA LEU A 36 -8.09 -10.82 2.56
C LEU A 36 -8.18 -12.36 2.65
N ALA A 37 -9.39 -12.90 2.51
CA ALA A 37 -9.64 -14.35 2.54
C ALA A 37 -9.03 -15.05 1.32
N GLU A 38 -9.20 -14.46 0.13
CA GLU A 38 -8.65 -14.98 -1.12
C GLU A 38 -7.13 -14.93 -1.18
N ILE A 39 -6.52 -13.86 -0.65
CA ILE A 39 -5.07 -13.73 -0.52
C ILE A 39 -4.53 -14.74 0.50
N ALA A 40 -5.23 -14.89 1.64
CA ALA A 40 -4.87 -15.84 2.68
C ALA A 40 -4.88 -17.30 2.16
N ALA A 41 -5.94 -17.67 1.42
CA ALA A 41 -6.06 -18.98 0.80
C ALA A 41 -4.93 -19.25 -0.21
N ARG A 42 -4.65 -18.29 -1.12
CA ARG A 42 -3.55 -18.40 -2.10
C ARG A 42 -2.18 -18.51 -1.44
N GLY A 43 -1.96 -17.76 -0.36
CA GLY A 43 -0.69 -17.73 0.36
C GLY A 43 -0.52 -18.85 1.39
N ARG A 44 -1.56 -19.67 1.64
CA ARG A 44 -1.62 -20.64 2.75
C ARG A 44 -1.24 -20.02 4.10
N VAL A 45 -1.75 -18.81 4.34
CA VAL A 45 -1.55 -18.04 5.59
C VAL A 45 -2.89 -17.67 6.20
N SER A 46 -2.89 -17.17 7.43
CA SER A 46 -4.11 -16.66 8.06
C SER A 46 -4.54 -15.32 7.46
N ARG A 47 -5.84 -15.02 7.52
CA ARG A 47 -6.39 -13.69 7.18
C ARG A 47 -5.71 -12.58 7.98
N GLN A 48 -5.42 -12.84 9.26
CA GLN A 48 -4.72 -11.90 10.13
C GLN A 48 -3.30 -11.59 9.62
N ALA A 49 -2.56 -12.60 9.17
CA ALA A 49 -1.22 -12.40 8.63
C ALA A 49 -1.24 -11.55 7.34
N VAL A 50 -2.27 -11.67 6.51
CA VAL A 50 -2.48 -10.80 5.34
C VAL A 50 -2.79 -9.37 5.78
N TYR A 51 -3.72 -9.20 6.71
CA TYR A 51 -4.10 -7.90 7.25
C TYR A 51 -2.89 -7.15 7.84
N ASP A 52 -2.11 -7.83 8.70
CA ASP A 52 -0.93 -7.25 9.33
C ASP A 52 0.15 -6.90 8.29
N GLY A 53 0.31 -7.74 7.26
CA GLY A 53 1.22 -7.48 6.15
C GLY A 53 0.84 -6.23 5.36
N LEU A 54 -0.44 -6.06 5.04
CA LEU A 54 -0.96 -4.86 4.38
C LEU A 54 -0.81 -3.63 5.28
N ARG A 55 -1.13 -3.74 6.57
CA ARG A 55 -0.99 -2.64 7.53
C ARG A 55 0.45 -2.13 7.59
N ARG A 56 1.42 -3.04 7.72
CA ARG A 56 2.86 -2.68 7.72
C ARG A 56 3.31 -2.04 6.41
N ALA A 57 2.83 -2.53 5.27
CA ALA A 57 3.14 -1.92 3.98
C ALA A 57 2.61 -0.47 3.89
N ILE A 58 1.39 -0.22 4.36
CA ILE A 58 0.78 1.12 4.38
C ILE A 58 1.53 2.04 5.35
N GLU A 59 1.92 1.54 6.53
CA GLU A 59 2.72 2.29 7.51
C GLU A 59 4.07 2.73 6.90
N GLU A 60 4.74 1.86 6.16
CA GLU A 60 5.98 2.20 5.46
C GLU A 60 5.76 3.23 4.35
N LEU A 61 4.73 3.05 3.51
CA LEU A 61 4.39 4.05 2.48
C LEU A 61 4.08 5.42 3.07
N THR A 62 3.36 5.45 4.18
CA THR A 62 3.04 6.69 4.90
C THR A 62 4.29 7.31 5.52
N ARG A 63 5.22 6.48 6.03
CA ARG A 63 6.52 6.96 6.52
C ARG A 63 7.33 7.58 5.39
N LEU A 64 7.42 6.92 4.24
CA LEU A 64 8.10 7.44 3.05
C LEU A 64 7.52 8.77 2.61
N GLU A 65 6.20 8.91 2.55
CA GLU A 65 5.55 10.19 2.23
C GLU A 65 5.86 11.28 3.25
N ARG A 66 5.91 10.97 4.56
CA ARG A 66 6.29 11.97 5.57
C ARG A 66 7.72 12.49 5.40
N HIS A 67 8.63 11.66 4.91
CA HIS A 67 10.04 12.04 4.72
C HIS A 67 10.32 12.67 3.35
N LEU A 68 9.65 12.19 2.30
CA LEU A 68 9.94 12.57 0.91
C LEU A 68 8.92 13.56 0.35
N GLY A 69 7.67 13.48 0.77
CA GLY A 69 6.59 14.42 0.40
C GLY A 69 6.26 14.48 -1.09
N LEU A 70 6.66 13.49 -1.89
CA LEU A 70 6.56 13.52 -3.35
C LEU A 70 5.10 13.50 -3.82
N VAL A 71 4.21 12.76 -3.14
CA VAL A 71 2.79 12.72 -3.53
C VAL A 71 2.13 14.07 -3.30
N ARG A 72 2.47 14.76 -2.21
CA ARG A 72 2.00 16.14 -1.96
C ARG A 72 2.58 17.14 -2.97
N GLN A 73 3.83 16.98 -3.40
CA GLN A 73 4.47 17.86 -4.38
C GLN A 73 3.92 17.68 -5.81
N GLN A 74 3.41 16.50 -6.14
CA GLN A 74 2.80 16.22 -7.45
C GLN A 74 1.36 16.74 -7.61
N ALA A 75 0.77 17.37 -6.60
CA ALA A 75 -0.52 18.04 -6.74
C ALA A 75 -0.32 19.45 -7.34
N PRO A 76 -0.68 19.70 -8.62
CA PRO A 76 -0.67 21.06 -9.15
C PRO A 76 -1.73 21.88 -8.40
N GLY A 77 -1.29 22.75 -7.48
CA GLY A 77 -2.19 23.64 -6.75
C GLY A 77 -1.84 23.98 -5.29
N ALA A 78 -0.68 23.60 -4.76
CA ALA A 78 -0.25 24.03 -3.41
C ALA A 78 0.62 25.31 -3.43
N LEU A 79 0.35 26.23 -4.37
CA LEU A 79 0.79 27.62 -4.32
C LEU A 79 -0.49 28.48 -4.28
N GLY A 80 -0.84 28.89 -3.08
CA GLY A 80 -1.94 29.80 -2.75
C GLY A 80 -1.84 30.16 -1.28
#